data_AF-A0A1E3G204-F1
#
_entry.id   AF-A0A1E3G204-F1
#
_cell.length_a   1.000
_cell.length_b   1.000
_cell.length_c   1.000
_cell.angle_alpha   90.00
_cell.angle_beta   90.00
_cell.angle_gamma   90.00
#
_symmetry.space_group_name_H-M   'P 1'
#
loop_
_entity.id
_entity.type
_entity.pdbx_description
1 polymer ?
#
loop_
_entity_poly.entity_id
_entity_poly.type
_entity_poly.pdbx_seq_one_letter_code
_entity_poly.pdbx_strand_id
1 'polypeptide(L)'
;MSEKNMNPGNETGKFLQGCITAIFVIVLIAFLIPLLAVVIYTVRLFGINIRSLIPIFVLFVFASSFVQIIRARLKRQRRARPIYKPEEGESRNIGKLEESKDIPEDMLDVYKAFSLLKASPEMTYTQVSQKYYELVKKVNQLKIDEEERNRKLKELEEAFEKVTKYYSERS
;
A
#
# COMPACT_ATOMS: atom_id res chain seq x y z
N MET A 1 -8.71 5.67 -55.70
CA MET A 1 -8.92 4.23 -55.46
C MET A 1 -7.82 3.79 -54.51
N SER A 2 -8.14 3.64 -53.22
CA SER A 2 -7.14 3.32 -52.19
C SER A 2 -7.65 2.08 -51.45
N GLU A 3 -6.98 0.96 -51.69
CA GLU A 3 -7.26 -0.33 -51.06
C GLU A 3 -7.08 -0.23 -49.55
N LYS A 4 -8.19 -0.35 -48.81
CA LYS A 4 -8.16 -0.65 -47.39
C LYS A 4 -7.67 -2.09 -47.23
N ASN A 5 -6.41 -2.23 -46.84
CA ASN A 5 -5.88 -3.45 -46.23
C ASN A 5 -6.65 -3.72 -44.94
N MET A 6 -7.68 -4.55 -45.05
CA MET A 6 -8.55 -4.96 -43.95
C MET A 6 -7.90 -6.17 -43.29
N ASN A 7 -7.28 -5.94 -42.14
CA ASN A 7 -6.59 -6.96 -41.35
C ASN A 7 -7.64 -7.75 -40.52
N PRO A 8 -7.96 -9.02 -40.85
CA PRO A 8 -9.11 -9.74 -40.28
C PRO A 8 -8.93 -10.15 -38.81
N GLY A 9 -7.72 -10.03 -38.26
CA GLY A 9 -7.42 -10.40 -36.87
C GLY A 9 -7.91 -9.43 -35.79
N ASN A 10 -8.36 -8.21 -36.15
CA ASN A 10 -8.83 -7.21 -35.19
C ASN A 10 -10.32 -7.39 -34.83
N GLU A 11 -11.13 -7.88 -35.77
CA GLU A 11 -12.59 -7.93 -35.56
C GLU A 11 -13.00 -9.09 -34.65
N THR A 12 -12.42 -10.28 -34.81
CA THR A 12 -12.67 -11.44 -33.95
C THR A 12 -12.31 -11.17 -32.48
N GLY A 13 -11.22 -10.43 -32.21
CA GLY A 13 -10.85 -10.03 -30.86
C GLY A 13 -11.85 -9.09 -30.19
N LYS A 14 -12.44 -8.16 -30.96
CA LYS A 14 -13.47 -7.23 -30.46
C LYS A 14 -14.81 -7.92 -30.18
N PHE A 15 -15.21 -8.87 -31.02
CA PHE A 15 -16.41 -9.69 -30.77
C PHE A 15 -16.26 -10.55 -29.52
N LEU A 16 -15.10 -11.22 -29.35
CA LEU A 16 -14.83 -12.04 -28.17
C LEU A 16 -14.80 -11.20 -26.88
N GLN A 17 -14.18 -10.00 -26.94
CA GLN A 17 -14.15 -9.06 -25.83
C GLN A 17 -15.55 -8.54 -25.46
N GLY A 18 -16.41 -8.28 -26.45
CA GLY A 18 -17.82 -7.91 -26.24
C GLY A 18 -18.62 -9.01 -25.54
N CYS A 19 -18.45 -10.26 -25.97
CA CYS A 19 -19.12 -11.41 -25.35
C CYS A 19 -18.67 -11.65 -23.90
N ILE A 20 -17.36 -11.59 -23.61
CA ILE A 20 -16.83 -11.75 -22.26
C ILE A 20 -17.36 -10.63 -21.34
N THR A 21 -17.41 -9.40 -21.84
CA THR A 21 -17.94 -8.26 -21.09
C THR A 21 -19.44 -8.44 -20.82
N ALA A 22 -20.22 -8.90 -21.80
CA ALA A 22 -21.64 -9.16 -21.63
C ALA A 22 -21.91 -10.27 -20.61
N ILE A 23 -21.15 -11.38 -20.65
CA ILE A 23 -21.25 -12.47 -19.67
C ILE A 23 -20.93 -11.95 -18.27
N PHE A 24 -19.87 -11.16 -18.13
CA PHE A 24 -19.49 -10.57 -16.85
C PHE A 24 -20.59 -9.66 -16.28
N VAL A 25 -21.24 -8.86 -17.14
CA VAL A 25 -22.39 -8.02 -16.76
C VAL A 25 -23.58 -8.88 -16.34
N ILE A 26 -23.89 -9.95 -17.06
CA ILE A 26 -24.99 -10.86 -16.72
C ILE A 26 -24.73 -11.55 -15.37
N VAL A 27 -23.50 -12.02 -15.13
CA VAL A 27 -23.11 -12.64 -13.86
C VAL A 27 -23.22 -11.63 -12.70
N LEU A 28 -22.79 -10.39 -12.93
CA LEU A 28 -22.95 -9.31 -11.96
C LEU A 28 -24.43 -9.03 -11.64
N ILE A 29 -25.28 -8.95 -12.67
CA ILE A 29 -26.72 -8.72 -12.49
C ILE A 29 -27.36 -9.91 -11.75
N ALA A 30 -27.03 -11.14 -12.12
CA ALA A 30 -27.52 -12.34 -11.47
C ALA A 30 -27.11 -12.40 -9.98
N PHE A 31 -25.97 -11.84 -9.62
CA PHE A 31 -25.54 -11.72 -8.23
C PHE A 31 -26.20 -10.56 -7.48
N LEU A 32 -26.52 -9.46 -8.17
CA LEU A 32 -27.16 -8.28 -7.58
C LEU A 32 -28.67 -8.47 -7.30
N ILE A 33 -29.37 -9.26 -8.11
CA ILE A 33 -30.80 -9.56 -7.94
C ILE A 33 -31.12 -10.17 -6.56
N PRO A 34 -30.46 -11.24 -6.09
CA PRO A 34 -30.75 -11.80 -4.77
C PRO A 34 -30.39 -10.84 -3.63
N LEU A 35 -29.33 -10.03 -3.78
CA LEU A 35 -29.01 -8.98 -2.80
C LEU A 35 -30.12 -7.93 -2.72
N LEU A 36 -30.65 -7.49 -3.85
CA LEU A 36 -31.80 -6.58 -3.90
C LEU A 36 -33.05 -7.21 -3.28
N ALA A 37 -33.31 -8.49 -3.52
CA ALA A 37 -34.42 -9.21 -2.91
C ALA A 37 -34.30 -9.29 -1.38
N VAL A 38 -33.10 -9.52 -0.85
CA VAL A 38 -32.83 -9.52 0.61
C VAL A 38 -33.05 -8.12 1.20
N VAL A 39 -32.61 -7.07 0.52
CA VAL A 39 -32.87 -5.68 0.96
C VAL A 39 -34.37 -5.39 0.97
N ILE A 40 -35.11 -5.75 -0.08
CA ILE A 40 -36.56 -5.55 -0.12
C ILE A 40 -37.26 -6.37 0.97
N TYR A 41 -36.82 -7.60 1.22
CA TYR A 41 -37.38 -8.47 2.24
C TYR A 41 -37.15 -7.92 3.66
N THR A 42 -35.93 -7.47 3.96
CA THR A 42 -35.61 -6.85 5.25
C THR A 42 -36.40 -5.55 5.47
N VAL A 43 -36.56 -4.73 4.43
CA VAL A 43 -37.39 -3.52 4.48
C VAL A 43 -38.85 -3.86 4.78
N ARG A 44 -39.39 -4.90 4.13
CA ARG A 44 -40.76 -5.37 4.37
C ARG A 44 -40.95 -5.95 5.77
N LEU A 45 -39.96 -6.69 6.27
CA LEU A 45 -40.00 -7.34 7.59
C LEU A 45 -39.90 -6.33 8.74
N PHE A 46 -39.13 -5.26 8.56
CA PHE A 46 -39.00 -4.18 9.54
C PHE A 46 -40.06 -3.06 9.37
N GLY A 47 -40.99 -3.19 8.42
CA GLY A 47 -42.04 -2.19 8.19
C GLY A 47 -41.50 -0.81 7.78
N ILE A 48 -40.28 -0.75 7.24
CA ILE A 48 -39.62 0.50 6.89
C ILE A 48 -40.25 1.03 5.60
N ASN A 49 -40.82 2.23 5.67
CA ASN A 49 -41.37 2.89 4.49
C ASN A 49 -40.26 3.06 3.43
N ILE A 50 -40.52 2.64 2.17
CA ILE A 50 -39.58 2.76 1.04
C ILE A 50 -39.06 4.21 0.87
N ARG A 51 -39.89 5.19 1.26
CA ARG A 51 -39.55 6.62 1.28
C ARG A 51 -38.35 6.95 2.20
N SER A 52 -38.12 6.16 3.24
CA SER A 52 -36.97 6.26 4.15
C SER A 52 -35.68 5.65 3.58
N LEU A 53 -35.75 4.84 2.54
CA LEU A 53 -34.55 4.27 1.89
C LEU A 53 -33.92 5.24 0.90
N ILE A 54 -34.71 6.12 0.31
CA ILE A 54 -34.23 7.17 -0.61
C ILE A 54 -33.12 8.02 0.04
N PRO A 55 -33.28 8.59 1.26
CA PRO A 55 -32.21 9.35 1.89
C PRO A 55 -30.99 8.48 2.24
N ILE A 56 -31.19 7.21 2.64
CA ILE A 56 -30.09 6.28 2.94
C ILE A 56 -29.28 5.98 1.68
N PHE A 57 -29.96 5.73 0.56
CA PHE A 57 -29.33 5.49 -0.73
C PHE A 57 -28.57 6.72 -1.23
N VAL A 58 -29.18 7.91 -1.13
CA VAL A 58 -28.51 9.18 -1.46
C VAL A 58 -27.26 9.37 -0.59
N LEU A 59 -27.38 9.15 0.73
CA LEU A 59 -26.24 9.29 1.66
C LEU A 59 -25.14 8.27 1.36
N PHE A 60 -25.49 7.05 0.95
CA PHE A 60 -24.53 6.03 0.50
C PHE A 60 -23.83 6.43 -0.82
N VAL A 61 -24.55 6.98 -1.79
CA VAL A 61 -23.96 7.49 -3.05
C VAL A 61 -23.04 8.68 -2.77
N PHE A 62 -23.43 9.59 -1.88
CA PHE A 62 -22.58 10.69 -1.45
C PHE A 62 -21.34 10.17 -0.71
N ALA A 63 -21.49 9.27 0.27
CA ALA A 63 -20.38 8.69 1.01
C ALA A 63 -19.40 7.93 0.09
N SER A 64 -19.91 7.13 -0.85
CA SER A 64 -19.06 6.42 -1.82
C SER A 64 -18.34 7.40 -2.77
N SER A 65 -19.00 8.48 -3.19
CA SER A 65 -18.37 9.55 -3.98
C SER A 65 -17.27 10.28 -3.19
N PHE A 66 -17.51 10.56 -1.90
CA PHE A 66 -16.50 11.10 -0.99
C PHE A 66 -15.30 10.16 -0.83
N VAL A 67 -15.53 8.86 -0.68
CA VAL A 67 -14.45 7.85 -0.62
C VAL A 67 -13.66 7.81 -1.93
N GLN A 68 -14.29 7.96 -3.09
CA GLN A 68 -13.58 8.06 -4.37
C GLN A 68 -12.75 9.34 -4.46
N ILE A 69 -13.25 10.48 -3.99
CA ILE A 69 -12.51 11.76 -3.95
C ILE A 69 -11.31 11.66 -3.01
N ILE A 70 -11.48 11.06 -1.82
CA ILE A 70 -10.39 10.82 -0.86
C ILE A 70 -9.34 9.87 -1.47
N ARG A 71 -9.76 8.76 -2.10
CA ARG A 71 -8.85 7.84 -2.82
C ARG A 71 -8.15 8.53 -3.98
N ALA A 72 -8.82 9.42 -4.72
CA ALA A 72 -8.23 10.18 -5.81
C ALA A 72 -7.19 11.19 -5.32
N ARG A 73 -7.43 11.86 -4.17
CA ARG A 73 -6.43 12.74 -3.54
C ARG A 73 -5.25 11.95 -2.96
N LEU A 74 -5.46 10.79 -2.35
CA LEU A 74 -4.40 9.87 -1.93
C LEU A 74 -3.56 9.40 -3.13
N LYS A 75 -4.18 9.13 -4.29
CA LYS A 75 -3.48 8.73 -5.51
C LYS A 75 -2.67 9.87 -6.14
N ARG A 76 -3.10 11.13 -6.01
CA ARG A 76 -2.30 12.32 -6.40
C ARG A 76 -1.10 12.54 -5.47
N GLN A 77 -1.24 12.32 -4.17
CA GLN A 77 -0.09 12.37 -3.25
C GLN A 77 0.96 11.27 -3.53
N ARG A 78 0.54 10.10 -4.05
CA ARG A 78 1.46 9.03 -4.46
C ARG A 78 2.16 9.28 -5.81
N ARG A 79 1.65 10.18 -6.67
CA ARG A 79 2.30 10.52 -7.96
C ARG A 79 3.33 11.64 -7.86
N ALA A 80 3.36 12.38 -6.76
CA ALA A 80 4.41 13.36 -6.45
C ALA A 80 5.51 12.81 -5.54
N ARG A 81 5.42 11.54 -5.12
CA ARG A 81 6.57 10.81 -4.59
C ARG A 81 7.19 10.01 -5.74
N PRO A 82 8.50 10.09 -5.99
CA PRO A 82 9.13 9.19 -6.93
C PRO A 82 8.83 7.76 -6.49
N ILE A 83 8.33 6.95 -7.43
CA ILE A 83 8.12 5.52 -7.24
C ILE A 83 9.51 4.91 -7.12
N TYR A 84 9.99 4.69 -5.90
CA TYR A 84 10.91 3.57 -5.65
C TYR A 84 10.08 2.31 -5.91
N LYS A 85 10.34 1.64 -7.04
CA LYS A 85 9.88 0.28 -7.28
C LYS A 85 10.55 -0.59 -6.21
N PRO A 86 9.81 -1.25 -5.30
CA PRO A 86 10.39 -2.41 -4.66
C PRO A 86 10.50 -3.46 -5.76
N GLU A 87 11.72 -3.84 -6.12
CA GLU A 87 11.89 -5.05 -6.92
C GLU A 87 11.26 -6.21 -6.15
N GLU A 88 10.34 -6.92 -6.80
CA GLU A 88 9.64 -8.10 -6.26
C GLU A 88 10.58 -9.33 -6.08
N GLY A 89 11.86 -9.10 -5.79
CA GLY A 89 12.86 -10.13 -5.52
C GLY A 89 13.28 -10.25 -4.05
N GLU A 90 13.03 -9.26 -3.19
CA GLU A 90 13.82 -9.10 -1.96
C GLU A 90 13.03 -9.32 -0.66
N SER A 91 12.08 -10.25 -0.68
CA SER A 91 11.46 -10.80 0.54
C SER A 91 11.90 -12.23 0.87
N ARG A 92 12.99 -12.71 0.26
CA ARG A 92 13.53 -14.06 0.53
C ARG A 92 14.82 -14.11 1.34
N ASN A 93 15.45 -12.97 1.66
CA ASN A 93 16.76 -12.97 2.33
C ASN A 93 16.76 -12.37 3.75
N ILE A 94 15.63 -12.34 4.45
CA ILE A 94 15.62 -12.00 5.89
C ILE A 94 15.94 -13.25 6.76
N GLY A 95 16.01 -14.44 6.16
CA GLY A 95 16.10 -15.71 6.89
C GLY A 95 17.41 -16.51 6.72
N LYS A 96 18.49 -15.93 6.20
CA LYS A 96 19.76 -16.66 6.03
C LYS A 96 20.97 -15.79 6.37
N LEU A 97 21.14 -15.53 7.66
CA LEU A 97 22.45 -15.17 8.22
C LEU A 97 22.58 -15.69 9.67
N GLU A 98 21.97 -16.84 9.96
CA GLU A 98 22.27 -17.65 11.13
C GLU A 98 23.17 -18.81 10.68
N GLU A 99 24.45 -18.53 10.41
CA GLU A 99 25.58 -19.50 10.48
C GLU A 99 26.86 -18.87 9.90
N SER A 100 27.47 -17.94 10.63
CA SER A 100 28.93 -17.83 10.59
C SER A 100 29.42 -17.37 11.96
N LYS A 101 29.98 -18.32 12.71
CA LYS A 101 30.88 -18.02 13.83
C LYS A 101 32.02 -17.15 13.29
N ASP A 102 32.37 -16.10 14.05
CA ASP A 102 33.42 -15.10 13.77
C ASP A 102 32.99 -13.83 13.02
N ILE A 103 31.82 -13.28 13.37
CA ILE A 103 31.55 -11.84 13.15
C ILE A 103 32.14 -11.08 14.34
N PRO A 104 33.01 -10.06 14.12
CA PRO A 104 33.49 -9.18 15.20
C PRO A 104 32.32 -8.64 15.99
N GLU A 105 32.40 -8.63 17.33
CA GLU A 105 31.31 -8.19 18.21
C GLU A 105 30.80 -6.79 17.82
N ASP A 106 31.72 -5.94 17.36
CA ASP A 106 31.48 -4.59 16.85
C ASP A 106 30.55 -4.55 15.62
N MET A 107 30.64 -5.54 14.72
CA MET A 107 29.77 -5.63 13.54
C MET A 107 28.34 -6.04 13.92
N LEU A 108 28.17 -6.91 14.92
CA LEU A 108 26.85 -7.36 15.34
C LEU A 108 25.98 -6.19 15.80
N ASP A 109 26.59 -5.23 16.49
CA ASP A 109 25.95 -4.01 16.96
C ASP A 109 25.56 -3.07 15.81
N VAL A 110 26.38 -3.00 14.77
CA VAL A 110 26.08 -2.24 13.55
C VAL A 110 24.91 -2.88 12.79
N TYR A 111 24.87 -4.21 12.65
CA TYR A 111 23.76 -4.92 12.02
C TYR A 111 22.44 -4.73 12.78
N LYS A 112 22.47 -4.74 14.11
CA LYS A 112 21.30 -4.40 14.94
C LYS A 112 20.84 -2.97 14.70
N ALA A 113 21.77 -2.03 14.59
CA ALA A 113 21.46 -0.63 14.31
C ALA A 113 20.82 -0.44 12.92
N PHE A 114 21.35 -1.10 11.88
CA PHE A 114 20.70 -1.15 10.56
C PHE A 114 19.28 -1.73 10.63
N SER A 115 19.10 -2.81 11.39
CA SER A 115 17.80 -3.44 11.59
C SER A 115 16.79 -2.50 12.28
N LEU A 116 17.23 -1.77 13.31
CA LEU A 116 16.39 -0.80 14.04
C LEU A 116 15.92 0.35 13.11
N LEU A 117 16.81 0.80 12.21
CA LEU A 117 16.50 1.80 11.19
C LEU A 117 15.74 1.24 9.98
N LYS A 118 15.43 -0.07 9.98
CA LYS A 118 14.84 -0.80 8.85
C LYS A 118 15.63 -0.58 7.56
N ALA A 119 16.95 -0.49 7.66
CA ALA A 119 17.88 -0.24 6.57
C ALA A 119 18.75 -1.48 6.31
N SER A 120 19.30 -1.57 5.09
CA SER A 120 20.28 -2.61 4.73
C SER A 120 21.68 -1.99 4.70
N PRO A 121 22.75 -2.71 5.09
CA PRO A 121 24.14 -2.26 4.97
C PRO A 121 24.57 -1.93 3.53
N GLU A 122 23.84 -2.41 2.53
CA GLU A 122 24.06 -2.13 1.11
C GLU A 122 23.52 -0.76 0.66
N MET A 123 22.68 -0.12 1.49
CA MET A 123 22.13 1.20 1.21
C MET A 123 23.23 2.27 1.27
N THR A 124 23.03 3.40 0.61
CA THR A 124 23.94 4.55 0.75
C THR A 124 23.65 5.30 2.05
N TYR A 125 24.65 5.99 2.60
CA TYR A 125 24.47 6.84 3.80
C TYR A 125 23.28 7.81 3.65
N THR A 126 23.10 8.40 2.48
CA THR A 126 21.96 9.29 2.17
C THR A 126 20.61 8.58 2.26
N GLN A 127 20.52 7.33 1.82
CA GLN A 127 19.28 6.55 1.92
C GLN A 127 18.98 6.15 3.37
N VAL A 128 20.01 5.83 4.15
CA VAL A 128 19.87 5.52 5.58
C VAL A 128 19.42 6.75 6.37
N SER A 129 20.03 7.92 6.11
CA SER A 129 19.64 9.16 6.79
C SER A 129 18.20 9.56 6.47
N GLN A 130 17.74 9.38 5.23
CA GLN A 130 16.33 9.55 4.89
C GLN A 130 15.41 8.63 5.70
N LYS A 131 15.75 7.34 5.83
CA LYS A 131 14.98 6.39 6.65
C LYS A 131 14.93 6.80 8.12
N TYR A 132 16.05 7.26 8.68
CA TYR A 132 16.09 7.78 10.05
C TYR A 132 15.09 8.93 10.24
N TYR A 133 15.12 9.96 9.39
CA TYR A 133 14.18 11.09 9.50
C TYR A 133 12.72 10.67 9.31
N GLU A 134 12.45 9.69 8.44
CA GLU A 134 11.11 9.13 8.29
C GLU A 134 10.63 8.42 9.56
N LEU A 135 11.50 7.68 10.23
CA LEU A 135 11.18 6.98 11.47
C LEU A 135 10.97 7.96 12.63
N VAL A 136 11.84 8.96 12.78
CA VAL A 136 11.68 10.05 13.75
C VAL A 136 10.34 10.77 13.56
N LYS A 137 10.00 11.10 12.30
CA LYS A 137 8.70 11.73 11.99
C LYS A 137 7.53 10.83 12.34
N LYS A 138 7.61 9.52 12.10
CA LYS A 138 6.56 8.56 12.48
C LYS A 138 6.39 8.50 13.98
N VAL A 139 7.49 8.38 14.74
CA VAL A 139 7.46 8.35 16.21
C VAL A 139 6.83 9.61 16.78
N ASN A 140 7.19 10.79 16.25
CA ASN A 140 6.59 12.06 16.67
C ASN A 140 5.09 12.20 16.36
N GLN A 141 4.57 11.42 15.40
CA GLN A 141 3.15 11.41 15.05
C GLN A 141 2.34 10.34 15.80
N LEU A 142 3.01 9.42 16.51
CA LEU A 142 2.33 8.41 17.31
C LEU A 142 1.68 9.08 18.53
N LYS A 143 0.46 8.64 18.85
CA LYS A 143 -0.22 8.99 20.10
C LYS A 143 0.27 8.07 21.21
N ILE A 144 1.51 8.29 21.63
CA ILE A 144 2.17 7.61 22.76
C ILE A 144 2.57 8.63 23.81
N ASP A 145 2.83 8.13 25.00
CA ASP A 145 3.36 8.91 26.12
C ASP A 145 4.70 9.58 25.74
N GLU A 146 4.97 10.73 26.37
CA GLU A 146 6.17 11.52 26.10
C GLU A 146 7.46 10.78 26.49
N GLU A 147 7.44 10.03 27.60
CA GLU A 147 8.59 9.25 28.05
C GLU A 147 8.89 8.09 27.08
N GLU A 148 7.84 7.38 26.63
CA GLU A 148 7.97 6.31 25.65
C GLU A 148 8.46 6.84 24.29
N ARG A 149 8.00 8.03 23.89
CA ARG A 149 8.44 8.70 22.66
C ARG A 149 9.91 9.06 22.73
N ASN A 150 10.34 9.67 23.82
CA ASN A 150 11.73 10.05 24.03
C ASN A 150 12.64 8.82 24.04
N ARG A 151 12.20 7.71 24.66
CA ARG A 151 12.94 6.44 24.61
C ARG A 151 13.12 5.94 23.17
N LYS A 152 12.05 5.90 22.38
CA LYS A 152 12.12 5.44 20.97
C LYS A 152 12.96 6.37 20.09
N LEU A 153 12.89 7.68 20.31
CA LEU A 153 13.71 8.63 19.56
C LEU A 153 15.20 8.45 19.90
N LYS A 154 15.52 8.26 21.18
CA LYS A 154 16.89 8.00 21.64
C LYS A 154 17.44 6.69 21.07
N GLU A 155 16.65 5.62 21.07
CA GLU A 155 17.04 4.35 20.45
C GLU A 155 17.34 4.51 18.95
N LEU A 156 16.53 5.29 18.23
CA LEU A 156 16.76 5.59 16.81
C LEU A 156 18.01 6.45 16.58
N GLU A 157 18.27 7.41 17.45
CA GLU A 157 19.45 8.28 17.39
C GLU A 157 20.74 7.49 17.62
N GLU A 158 20.79 6.65 18.66
CA GLU A 158 21.92 5.77 18.96
C GLU A 158 22.19 4.79 17.81
N ALA A 159 21.14 4.24 17.19
CA ALA A 159 21.29 3.39 16.02
C ALA A 159 21.83 4.16 14.81
N PHE A 160 21.38 5.40 14.60
CA PHE A 160 21.87 6.23 13.50
C PHE A 160 23.33 6.63 13.70
N GLU A 161 23.76 6.91 14.94
CA GLU A 161 25.15 7.19 15.26
C GLU A 161 26.07 5.99 14.97
N LYS A 162 25.68 4.78 15.40
CA LYS A 162 26.44 3.54 15.10
C LYS A 162 26.59 3.31 13.60
N VAL A 163 25.51 3.51 12.83
CA VAL A 163 25.57 3.36 11.36
C VAL A 163 26.39 4.47 10.72
N THR A 164 26.31 5.70 11.21
CA THR A 164 27.13 6.82 10.73
C THR A 164 28.62 6.55 10.92
N LYS A 165 29.00 6.03 12.10
CA LYS A 165 30.36 5.63 12.40
C LYS A 165 30.86 4.55 11.43
N TYR A 166 30.04 3.54 11.16
CA TYR A 166 30.35 2.49 10.17
C TYR A 166 30.63 3.06 8.77
N TYR A 167 29.86 4.03 8.28
CA TYR A 167 30.15 4.66 6.98
C TYR A 167 31.40 5.55 7.03
N SER A 168 31.69 6.20 8.16
CA SER A 168 32.87 7.06 8.31
C SER A 168 34.19 6.27 8.35
N GLU A 169 34.19 5.07 8.91
CA GLU A 169 35.38 4.19 8.98
C GLU A 169 35.63 3.44 7.66
N ARG A 170 34.64 3.40 6.77
CA ARG A 170 34.69 2.73 5.47
C ARG A 170 34.90 3.69 4.30
N SER A 171 34.93 5.00 4.57
CA SER A 171 35.22 6.09 3.64
C SER A 171 36.72 6.37 3.60
#